data_AF-A0A9E1L744-F1
#
_entry.id   AF-A0A9E1L744-F1
#
_cell.length_a   1.000
_cell.length_b   1.000
_cell.length_c   1.000
_cell.angle_alpha   90.00
_cell.angle_beta   90.00
_cell.angle_gamma   90.00
#
_symmetry.space_group_name_H-M   'P 1'
#
loop_
_entity.id
_entity.type
_entity.pdbx_description
1 polymer ?
#
loop_
_entity_poly.entity_id
_entity_poly.type
_entity_poly.pdbx_seq_one_letter_code
_entity_poly.pdbx_strand_id
1 'polypeptide(L)'
;MPYKKMMSIVATVPLIFLIAFVAIPEFFVLQWYPGAEGLALKIGITHRYDMAGMLFMVACFAFQSRNIEKVDNQKDILLGATIAFSTMCAVIISLHLFRGIPLDIPPMIATGTLAALSFWSRSKLN
;
A
#
# COMPACT_ATOMS: atom_id res chain seq x y z
N MET A 1 11.85 8.61 -13.27
CA MET A 1 12.75 7.58 -12.72
C MET A 1 12.67 6.36 -13.65
N PRO A 2 13.69 5.49 -13.77
CA PRO A 2 13.54 4.29 -14.59
C PRO A 2 12.37 3.42 -14.11
N TYR A 3 11.53 2.93 -15.03
CA TYR A 3 10.32 2.14 -14.74
C TYR A 3 10.59 1.01 -13.75
N LYS A 4 11.63 0.21 -14.01
CA LYS A 4 12.00 -0.93 -13.16
C LYS A 4 12.34 -0.53 -11.72
N LYS A 5 13.04 0.61 -11.53
CA LYS A 5 13.32 1.15 -10.19
C LYS A 5 12.02 1.57 -9.50
N MET A 6 11.11 2.23 -10.23
CA MET A 6 9.82 2.65 -9.67
C MET A 6 8.98 1.47 -9.21
N MET A 7 8.83 0.45 -10.06
CA MET A 7 8.06 -0.75 -9.71
C MET A 7 8.69 -1.53 -8.55
N SER A 8 10.02 -1.54 -8.45
CA SER A 8 10.70 -2.14 -7.30
C SER A 8 10.37 -1.41 -6.00
N ILE A 9 10.34 -0.06 -6.00
CA ILE A 9 9.93 0.72 -4.83
C ILE A 9 8.46 0.45 -4.48
N VAL A 10 7.58 0.47 -5.49
CA VAL A 10 6.14 0.16 -5.36
C VAL A 10 5.91 -1.22 -4.73
N ALA A 11 6.72 -2.22 -5.05
CA ALA A 11 6.64 -3.55 -4.44
C ALA A 11 7.27 -3.61 -3.03
N THR A 12 8.38 -2.88 -2.82
CA THR A 12 9.15 -2.93 -1.56
C THR A 12 8.44 -2.23 -0.41
N VAL A 13 7.76 -1.11 -0.66
CA VAL A 13 7.12 -0.34 0.41
C VAL A 13 6.01 -1.15 1.11
N PRO A 14 5.04 -1.77 0.40
CA PRO A 14 4.07 -2.67 1.05
C PRO A 14 4.72 -3.88 1.73
N LEU A 15 5.85 -4.37 1.21
CA LEU A 15 6.61 -5.44 1.86
C LEU A 15 7.19 -5.01 3.22
N ILE A 16 7.68 -3.78 3.34
CA ILE A 16 8.15 -3.22 4.62
C ILE A 16 7.00 -3.16 5.63
N PHE A 17 5.82 -2.70 5.21
CA PHE A 17 4.64 -2.71 6.08
C PHE A 17 4.29 -4.13 6.50
N LEU A 18 4.23 -5.08 5.56
CA LEU A 18 3.96 -6.49 5.86
C LEU A 18 4.94 -7.06 6.90
N ILE A 19 6.24 -6.76 6.77
CA ILE A 19 7.25 -7.16 7.76
C ILE A 19 6.98 -6.51 9.12
N ALA A 20 6.60 -5.22 9.14
CA ALA A 20 6.25 -4.52 10.38
C ALA A 20 5.04 -5.17 11.07
N PHE A 21 4.00 -5.58 10.33
CA PHE A 21 2.85 -6.31 10.89
C PHE A 21 3.26 -7.62 11.57
N VAL A 22 4.23 -8.33 11.00
CA VAL A 22 4.74 -9.58 11.58
C VAL A 22 5.62 -9.31 12.80
N ALA A 23 6.45 -8.27 12.75
CA ALA A 23 7.45 -7.98 13.78
C ALA A 23 6.87 -7.31 15.04
N ILE A 24 5.91 -6.40 14.87
CA ILE A 24 5.33 -5.59 15.96
C ILE A 24 3.78 -5.52 15.88
N PRO A 25 3.08 -6.67 15.87
CA PRO A 25 1.62 -6.71 15.68
C PRO A 25 0.84 -5.98 16.78
N GLU A 26 1.34 -6.00 18.02
CA GLU A 26 0.68 -5.35 19.16
C GLU A 26 0.52 -3.85 18.96
N PHE A 27 1.54 -3.19 18.38
CA PHE A 27 1.49 -1.76 18.10
C PHE A 27 0.33 -1.42 17.16
N PHE A 28 0.19 -2.16 16.06
CA PHE A 28 -0.88 -1.94 15.09
C PHE A 28 -2.25 -2.24 15.67
N VAL A 29 -2.41 -3.38 16.35
CA VAL A 29 -3.71 -3.79 16.91
C VAL A 29 -4.22 -2.78 17.94
N LEU A 30 -3.36 -2.31 18.86
CA LEU A 30 -3.76 -1.38 19.91
C LEU A 30 -4.08 0.02 19.37
N GLN A 31 -3.36 0.47 18.34
CA GLN A 31 -3.59 1.78 17.72
C GLN A 31 -4.82 1.78 16.80
N TRP A 32 -5.03 0.70 16.04
CA TRP A 32 -6.07 0.64 15.01
C TRP A 32 -7.44 0.23 15.55
N TYR A 33 -7.47 -0.47 16.69
CA TYR A 33 -8.72 -0.92 17.34
C TYR A 33 -8.82 -0.45 18.79
N PRO A 34 -8.83 0.87 19.05
CA PRO A 34 -9.01 1.39 20.40
C PRO A 34 -10.39 0.95 20.94
N GLY A 35 -10.40 0.13 21.99
CA GLY A 35 -11.63 -0.35 22.64
C GLY A 35 -12.21 -1.67 22.10
N ALA A 36 -11.45 -2.45 21.32
CA ALA A 36 -11.91 -3.75 20.82
C ALA A 36 -11.69 -4.92 21.81
N GLU A 37 -11.82 -4.64 23.11
CA GLU A 37 -11.74 -5.66 24.16
C GLU A 37 -12.80 -6.75 23.92
N GLY A 38 -12.38 -8.03 24.00
CA GLY A 38 -13.25 -9.18 23.73
C GLY A 38 -13.42 -9.57 22.26
N LEU A 39 -12.86 -8.82 21.30
CA LEU A 39 -12.92 -9.12 19.86
C LEU A 39 -11.63 -9.75 19.29
N ALA A 40 -10.75 -10.26 20.14
CA ALA A 40 -9.42 -10.75 19.77
C ALA A 40 -9.42 -11.75 18.60
N LEU A 41 -10.35 -12.73 18.61
CA LEU A 41 -10.46 -13.71 17.53
C LEU A 41 -10.81 -13.04 16.19
N LYS A 42 -11.75 -12.09 16.19
CA LYS A 42 -12.20 -11.40 14.99
C LYS A 42 -11.09 -10.52 14.42
N ILE A 43 -10.40 -9.77 15.28
CA ILE A 43 -9.26 -8.93 14.89
C ILE A 43 -8.13 -9.78 14.32
N GLY A 44 -7.79 -10.90 14.97
CA GLY A 44 -6.77 -11.83 14.51
C GLY A 44 -7.10 -12.43 13.14
N ILE A 45 -8.37 -12.77 12.88
CA ILE A 45 -8.82 -13.22 11.56
C ILE A 45 -8.69 -12.09 10.53
N THR A 46 -9.16 -10.88 10.84
CA THR A 46 -9.07 -9.71 9.94
C THR A 46 -7.62 -9.42 9.55
N HIS A 47 -6.70 -9.38 10.52
CA HIS A 47 -5.28 -9.16 10.24
C HIS A 47 -4.64 -10.22 9.35
N ARG A 48 -5.06 -11.49 9.45
CA ARG A 48 -4.57 -12.54 8.53
C ARG A 48 -5.00 -12.29 7.09
N TYR A 49 -6.24 -11.83 6.88
CA TYR A 49 -6.72 -11.45 5.56
C TYR A 49 -5.99 -10.21 5.03
N ASP A 50 -5.77 -9.21 5.87
CA ASP A 50 -5.03 -8.00 5.48
C ASP A 50 -3.58 -8.32 5.09
N MET A 51 -2.88 -9.14 5.88
CA MET A 51 -1.53 -9.60 5.56
C MET A 51 -1.49 -10.42 4.26
N ALA A 52 -2.46 -11.30 4.04
CA ALA A 52 -2.56 -12.06 2.79
C ALA A 52 -2.81 -11.16 1.57
N GLY A 53 -3.68 -10.16 1.71
CA GLY A 53 -3.94 -9.15 0.68
C GLY A 53 -2.71 -8.31 0.35
N MET A 54 -1.96 -7.87 1.38
CA MET A 54 -0.71 -7.14 1.21
C MET A 54 0.36 -7.98 0.50
N LEU A 55 0.52 -9.25 0.88
CA LEU A 55 1.45 -10.16 0.23
C LEU A 55 1.09 -10.38 -1.25
N PHE A 56 -0.20 -10.54 -1.55
CA PHE A 56 -0.67 -10.64 -2.93
C PHE A 56 -0.37 -9.39 -3.75
N MET A 57 -0.61 -8.19 -3.20
CA MET A 57 -0.24 -6.92 -3.86
C MET A 57 1.26 -6.84 -4.15
N VAL A 58 2.13 -7.20 -3.18
CA VAL A 58 3.58 -7.26 -3.38
C VAL A 58 3.93 -8.19 -4.53
N ALA A 59 3.35 -9.39 -4.58
CA ALA A 59 3.57 -10.35 -5.66
C ALA A 59 3.15 -9.78 -7.03
N CYS A 60 1.99 -9.12 -7.12
CA CYS A 60 1.52 -8.49 -8.34
C CYS A 60 2.46 -7.37 -8.84
N PHE A 61 2.95 -6.52 -7.94
CA PHE A 61 3.87 -5.44 -8.32
C PHE A 61 5.27 -5.96 -8.65
N ALA A 62 5.77 -6.94 -7.90
CA ALA A 62 7.03 -7.61 -8.20
C ALA A 62 6.99 -8.28 -9.58
N PHE A 63 5.89 -8.94 -9.94
CA PHE A 63 5.72 -9.51 -11.27
C PHE A 63 5.73 -8.44 -12.38
N GLN A 64 5.06 -7.31 -12.14
CA GLN A 64 5.04 -6.19 -13.08
C GLN A 64 6.40 -5.48 -13.20
N SER A 65 7.31 -5.64 -12.23
CA SER A 65 8.69 -5.11 -12.31
C SER A 65 9.59 -5.81 -13.34
N ARG A 66 9.10 -6.87 -14.00
CA ARG A 66 9.79 -7.54 -15.10
C ARG A 66 10.09 -6.59 -16.27
N ASN A 67 10.95 -7.02 -17.19
CA ASN A 67 11.20 -6.24 -18.39
C ASN A 67 9.93 -6.17 -19.24
N ILE A 68 9.43 -4.96 -19.45
CA ILE A 68 8.28 -4.67 -20.32
C ILE A 68 8.82 -3.87 -21.49
N GLU A 69 8.73 -4.41 -22.70
CA GLU A 69 9.36 -3.82 -23.90
C GLU A 69 8.66 -2.54 -24.38
N LYS A 70 7.33 -2.46 -24.27
CA LYS A 70 6.55 -1.32 -24.77
C LYS A 70 6.39 -0.24 -23.69
N VAL A 71 6.79 0.99 -24.02
CA VAL A 71 6.71 2.15 -23.13
C VAL A 71 5.26 2.48 -22.75
N ASP A 72 4.30 2.33 -23.68
CA ASP A 72 2.89 2.58 -23.39
C ASP A 72 2.34 1.63 -22.32
N ASN A 73 2.70 0.34 -22.39
CA ASN A 73 2.33 -0.64 -21.36
C ASN A 73 2.94 -0.27 -20.00
N GLN A 74 4.16 0.28 -19.98
CA GLN A 74 4.78 0.78 -18.73
C GLN A 74 4.02 1.98 -18.17
N LYS A 75 3.57 2.90 -19.03
CA LYS A 75 2.77 4.08 -18.65
C LYS A 75 1.42 3.66 -18.07
N ASP A 76 0.77 2.66 -18.64
CA ASP A 76 -0.52 2.16 -18.16
C ASP A 76 -0.40 1.44 -16.82
N ILE A 77 0.65 0.65 -16.62
CA ILE A 77 0.93 0.00 -15.34
C ILE A 77 1.21 1.04 -14.25
N LEU A 78 2.00 2.08 -14.55
CA LEU A 78 2.25 3.16 -13.59
C LEU A 78 0.99 3.97 -13.27
N LEU A 79 0.07 4.13 -14.23
CA LEU A 79 -1.24 4.72 -13.97
C LEU A 79 -2.05 3.82 -13.04
N GLY A 80 -2.08 2.50 -13.28
CA GLY A 80 -2.75 1.54 -12.40
C GLY A 80 -2.22 1.60 -10.98
N ALA A 81 -0.89 1.65 -10.80
CA ALA A 81 -0.26 1.83 -9.49
C ALA A 81 -0.64 3.17 -8.85
N THR A 82 -0.62 4.26 -9.62
CA THR A 82 -1.03 5.60 -9.14
C THR A 82 -2.46 5.57 -8.60
N ILE A 83 -3.39 4.98 -9.35
CA ILE A 83 -4.80 4.89 -8.96
C ILE A 83 -4.92 4.04 -7.70
N ALA A 84 -4.29 2.87 -7.64
CA ALA A 84 -4.36 1.97 -6.49
C ALA A 84 -3.85 2.63 -5.19
N PHE A 85 -2.71 3.32 -5.23
CA PHE A 85 -2.19 4.00 -4.04
C PHE A 85 -2.99 5.27 -3.71
N SER A 86 -3.49 5.99 -4.72
CA SER A 86 -4.34 7.17 -4.48
C SER A 86 -5.67 6.79 -3.84
N THR A 87 -6.30 5.68 -4.27
CA THR A 87 -7.53 5.20 -3.66
C THR A 87 -7.30 4.73 -2.23
N MET A 88 -6.18 4.04 -1.96
CA MET A 88 -5.81 3.69 -0.59
C MET A 88 -5.62 4.92 0.31
N CYS A 89 -4.89 5.93 -0.15
CA CYS A 89 -4.70 7.17 0.59
C CYS A 89 -6.04 7.86 0.89
N ALA A 90 -6.92 7.96 -0.11
CA ALA A 90 -8.25 8.53 0.05
C ALA A 90 -9.12 7.75 1.06
N VAL A 91 -9.03 6.41 1.07
CA VAL A 91 -9.74 5.56 2.05
C VAL A 91 -9.22 5.83 3.47
N ILE A 92 -7.91 5.90 3.68
CA ILE A 92 -7.32 6.19 5.00
C ILE A 92 -7.83 7.54 5.53
N ILE A 93 -7.78 8.58 4.70
CA ILE A 93 -8.28 9.91 5.06
C ILE A 93 -9.78 9.88 5.34
N SER A 94 -10.57 9.17 4.53
CA SER A 94 -12.02 9.06 4.70
C SER A 94 -12.39 8.34 5.99
N LEU A 95 -11.69 7.26 6.35
CA LEU A 95 -11.91 6.54 7.61
C LEU A 95 -11.65 7.44 8.82
N HIS A 96 -10.61 8.27 8.75
CA HIS A 96 -10.34 9.25 9.79
C HIS A 96 -11.46 10.29 9.90
N LEU A 97 -11.86 10.92 8.79
CA LEU A 97 -12.85 12.00 8.77
C LEU A 97 -14.27 11.55 9.14
N PHE A 98 -14.72 10.39 8.64
CA PHE A 98 -16.12 9.96 8.75
C PHE A 98 -16.37 8.96 9.88
N ARG A 99 -15.35 8.23 10.33
CA ARG A 99 -15.50 7.19 11.37
C ARG A 99 -14.76 7.51 12.67
N GLY A 100 -14.05 8.64 12.75
CA GLY A 100 -13.31 9.03 13.95
C GLY A 100 -12.20 8.06 14.32
N ILE A 101 -11.73 7.24 13.37
CA ILE A 101 -10.62 6.31 13.58
C ILE A 101 -9.33 7.15 13.62
N PRO A 102 -8.36 6.84 14.51
CA PRO A 102 -7.07 7.51 14.52
C PRO A 102 -6.43 7.50 13.13
N LEU A 103 -5.88 8.64 12.70
CA LEU A 103 -5.27 8.74 11.39
C LEU A 103 -4.01 7.89 11.36
N ASP A 104 -3.96 6.95 10.43
CA ASP A 104 -2.80 6.10 10.23
C ASP A 104 -1.75 6.82 9.38
N ILE A 105 -0.97 7.67 10.06
CA ILE A 105 -0.04 8.62 9.45
C ILE A 105 0.99 7.90 8.56
N PRO A 106 1.69 6.83 8.99
CA PRO A 106 2.74 6.23 8.16
C PRO A 106 2.21 5.64 6.84
N PRO A 107 1.11 4.85 6.83
CA PRO A 107 0.51 4.36 5.58
C PRO A 107 -0.10 5.47 4.71
N MET A 108 -0.66 6.54 5.29
CA MET A 108 -1.17 7.68 4.51
C MET A 108 -0.04 8.37 3.75
N ILE A 109 1.09 8.66 4.41
CA ILE A 109 2.25 9.29 3.78
C ILE A 109 2.84 8.35 2.72
N ALA A 110 2.99 7.06 3.03
CA ALA A 110 3.54 6.09 2.10
C ALA A 110 2.67 5.94 0.83
N THR A 111 1.35 5.80 0.98
CA THR A 111 0.44 5.65 -0.16
C THR A 111 0.36 6.94 -0.99
N GLY A 112 0.28 8.11 -0.34
CA GLY A 112 0.28 9.41 -1.04
C GLY A 112 1.57 9.67 -1.82
N THR A 113 2.73 9.40 -1.21
CA THR A 113 4.04 9.58 -1.87
C THR A 113 4.23 8.62 -3.04
N LEU A 114 3.86 7.34 -2.89
CA LEU A 114 3.91 6.36 -3.98
C LEU A 114 3.01 6.73 -5.15
N ALA A 115 1.81 7.26 -4.89
CA ALA A 115 0.91 7.73 -5.94
C ALA A 115 1.55 8.89 -6.73
N ALA A 116 2.07 9.90 -6.03
CA ALA A 116 2.73 11.04 -6.66
C ALA A 116 3.97 10.63 -7.46
N LEU A 117 4.82 9.77 -6.90
CA LEU A 117 6.02 9.26 -7.56
C LEU A 117 5.69 8.39 -8.78
N SER A 118 4.64 7.57 -8.70
CA SER A 118 4.18 6.73 -9.82
C SER A 118 3.70 7.60 -10.98
N PHE A 119 2.90 8.62 -10.69
CA PHE A 119 2.41 9.57 -11.67
C PHE A 119 3.55 10.37 -12.32
N TRP A 120 4.48 10.88 -11.50
CA TRP A 120 5.64 11.60 -12.01
C TRP A 120 6.56 10.73 -12.86
N SER A 121 6.76 9.47 -12.44
CA SER A 121 7.55 8.52 -13.23
C SER A 121 6.89 8.22 -14.56
N ARG A 122 5.55 8.14 -14.61
CA ARG A 122 4.78 8.00 -15.86
C ARG A 122 5.00 9.18 -16.80
N SER A 123 4.92 10.41 -16.28
CA SER A 123 5.10 11.63 -17.08
C SER A 123 6.51 11.79 -17.65
N LYS A 124 7.52 11.10 -17.09
CA LYS A 124 8.91 11.14 -17.56
C LYS A 124 9.31 10.01 -18.50
N LEU A 125 8.43 9.04 -18.71
CA LEU A 125 8.63 8.02 -19.75
C LEU A 125 8.28 8.67 -21.09
N ASN A 126 9.28 8.85 -21.95
CA ASN A 126 9.08 9.24 -23.35
C ASN A 126 8.85 7.98 -24.17
#